data_AF-A0A956MCN6-F1
#
_entry.id   AF-A0A956MCN6-F1
#
_cell.length_a   1.000
_cell.length_b   1.000
_cell.length_c   1.000
_cell.angle_alpha   90.00
_cell.angle_beta   90.00
_cell.angle_gamma   90.00
#
_symmetry.space_group_name_H-M   'P 1'
#
loop_
_entity.id
_entity.type
_entity.pdbx_description
1 polymer ?
#
loop_
_entity_poly.entity_id
_entity_poly.type
_entity_poly.pdbx_seq_one_letter_code
_entity_poly.pdbx_strand_id
1 'polypeptide(L)'
;MSEQLIHGILLALHNIALVGCAAAPFYNRNLVVVRGQYGATLHYKLDKVIEDTLQGNAPYCMVFIAVLFLTGLGIPLNHYIYAGAFKSLHLVATVAVSLKMICIFGMVIIMFIIFFQINPRLKELFASFKDGEKPDAKNEQEFFAKRARRKALCETCLKLAIGVLVFSAFMGFSM
;
A
#
# COMPACT_ATOMS: atom_id res chain seq x y z
N MET A 1 -22.93 -25.33 -3.99
CA MET A 1 -23.20 -24.47 -2.81
C MET A 1 -21.91 -24.03 -2.13
N SER A 2 -20.99 -24.93 -1.79
CA SER A 2 -19.70 -24.60 -1.15
C SER A 2 -18.80 -23.67 -1.98
N GLU A 3 -18.68 -23.89 -3.30
CA GLU A 3 -17.89 -23.02 -4.19
C GLU A 3 -18.35 -21.56 -4.12
N GLN A 4 -19.66 -21.32 -4.20
CA GLN A 4 -20.25 -19.97 -4.17
C GLN A 4 -20.07 -19.29 -2.82
N LEU A 5 -20.20 -20.05 -1.72
CA LEU A 5 -19.95 -19.53 -0.37
C LEU A 5 -18.49 -19.09 -0.20
N ILE A 6 -17.53 -19.94 -0.59
CA ILE A 6 -16.10 -19.61 -0.51
C ILE A 6 -15.78 -18.42 -1.41
N HIS A 7 -16.32 -18.40 -2.63
CA HIS A 7 -16.15 -17.28 -3.54
C HIS A 7 -16.67 -15.97 -2.94
N GLY A 8 -17.86 -15.98 -2.31
CA GLY A 8 -18.43 -14.81 -1.64
C GLY A 8 -17.55 -14.30 -0.50
N ILE A 9 -17.02 -15.20 0.33
CA ILE A 9 -16.09 -14.85 1.43
C ILE A 9 -14.80 -14.24 0.87
N LEU A 10 -14.18 -14.89 -0.13
CA LEU A 10 -12.97 -14.41 -0.77
C LEU A 10 -13.16 -13.02 -1.37
N LEU A 11 -14.27 -12.80 -2.08
CA LEU A 11 -14.59 -11.52 -2.70
C LEU A 11 -14.82 -10.43 -1.65
N ALA A 12 -15.54 -10.73 -0.56
CA ALA A 12 -15.77 -9.80 0.54
C ALA A 12 -14.44 -9.38 1.18
N LEU A 13 -13.57 -10.34 1.52
CA LEU A 13 -12.25 -10.07 2.09
C LEU A 13 -11.35 -9.30 1.11
N HIS A 14 -11.39 -9.64 -0.18
CA HIS A 14 -10.63 -8.95 -1.22
C HIS A 14 -11.01 -7.48 -1.30
N ASN A 15 -12.31 -7.16 -1.29
CA ASN A 15 -12.81 -5.80 -1.37
C ASN A 15 -12.49 -4.99 -0.12
N ILE A 16 -12.63 -5.57 1.07
CA ILE A 16 -12.23 -4.93 2.33
C ILE A 16 -10.73 -4.61 2.32
N ALA A 17 -9.90 -5.57 1.91
CA ALA A 17 -8.46 -5.41 1.80
C ALA A 17 -8.08 -4.33 0.78
N LEU A 18 -8.79 -4.25 -0.35
CA LEU A 18 -8.57 -3.22 -1.37
C LEU A 18 -8.82 -1.81 -0.82
N VAL A 19 -9.94 -1.62 -0.12
CA VAL A 19 -10.28 -0.34 0.52
C VAL A 19 -9.24 0.03 1.58
N GLY A 20 -8.90 -0.90 2.47
CA GLY A 20 -7.88 -0.69 3.51
C GLY A 20 -6.51 -0.34 2.93
N CYS A 21 -6.11 -1.03 1.85
CA CYS A 21 -4.85 -0.80 1.16
C CYS A 21 -4.77 0.58 0.49
N ALA A 22 -5.88 1.12 -0.02
CA ALA A 22 -5.92 2.43 -0.67
C ALA A 22 -6.11 3.58 0.33
N ALA A 23 -6.81 3.34 1.44
CA ALA A 23 -7.12 4.36 2.44
C ALA A 23 -5.87 4.89 3.16
N ALA A 24 -5.00 4.00 3.63
CA ALA A 24 -3.80 4.38 4.36
C ALA A 24 -2.84 5.30 3.57
N PRO A 25 -2.43 4.98 2.32
CA PRO A 25 -1.59 5.89 1.53
C PRO A 25 -2.29 7.22 1.21
N PHE A 26 -3.62 7.23 1.03
CA PHE A 26 -4.39 8.45 0.82
C PHE A 26 -4.31 9.42 2.02
N TYR A 27 -4.66 8.94 3.21
CA TYR A 27 -4.63 9.78 4.43
C TYR A 27 -3.20 10.17 4.82
N ASN A 28 -2.27 9.22 4.76
CA ASN A 28 -0.86 9.47 5.08
C ASN A 28 -0.24 10.52 4.14
N ARG A 29 -0.59 10.47 2.84
CA ARG A 29 -0.17 11.50 1.88
C ARG A 29 -0.70 12.87 2.27
N ASN A 30 -2.00 12.97 2.57
CA ASN A 30 -2.62 14.22 2.98
C ASN A 30 -1.93 14.82 4.21
N LEU A 31 -1.67 13.98 5.23
CA LEU A 31 -0.96 14.39 6.44
C LEU A 31 0.43 14.98 6.14
N VAL A 32 1.22 14.32 5.27
CA VAL A 32 2.55 14.81 4.88
C VAL A 32 2.47 16.11 4.07
N VAL A 33 1.43 16.28 3.23
CA VAL A 33 1.21 17.52 2.46
C VAL A 33 0.88 18.68 3.39
N VAL A 34 -0.06 18.48 4.33
CA VAL A 34 -0.42 19.51 5.33
C VAL A 34 0.78 19.88 6.18
N ARG A 35 1.57 18.90 6.62
CA ARG A 35 2.81 19.17 7.35
C ARG A 35 3.78 20.07 6.58
N GLY A 36 3.81 19.98 5.24
CA GLY A 36 4.67 20.81 4.40
C GLY A 36 4.46 22.31 4.59
N GLN A 37 3.31 22.74 5.12
CA GLN A 37 3.01 24.15 5.44
C GLN A 37 3.89 24.72 6.57
N TYR A 38 4.48 23.86 7.41
CA TYR A 38 5.33 24.26 8.55
C TYR A 38 6.81 24.45 8.18
N GLY A 39 7.14 24.34 6.90
CA GLY A 39 8.50 24.52 6.38
C GLY A 39 9.37 23.27 6.45
N ALA A 40 10.65 23.43 6.08
CA ALA A 40 11.62 22.35 5.97
C ALA A 40 12.44 22.09 7.24
N THR A 41 12.05 22.69 8.38
CA THR A 41 12.75 22.52 9.67
C THR A 41 12.12 21.42 10.50
N LEU A 42 12.90 20.75 11.34
CA LEU A 42 12.39 19.75 12.28
C LEU A 42 11.55 20.42 13.39
N HIS A 43 10.30 19.98 13.53
CA HIS A 43 9.42 20.38 14.63
C HIS A 43 9.15 19.16 15.50
N TYR A 44 10.00 18.92 16.52
CA TYR A 44 10.08 17.63 17.22
C TYR A 44 8.71 17.04 17.62
N LYS A 45 7.87 17.81 18.33
CA LYS A 45 6.55 17.33 18.80
C LYS A 45 5.59 17.01 17.64
N LEU A 46 5.54 17.88 16.63
CA LEU A 46 4.70 17.70 15.44
C LEU A 46 5.17 16.50 14.61
N ASP A 47 6.47 16.44 14.33
CA ASP A 47 7.08 15.40 13.53
C ASP A 47 7.03 14.04 14.24
N LYS A 48 7.09 14.00 15.57
CA LYS A 48 6.88 12.77 16.35
C LYS A 48 5.50 12.19 16.12
N VAL A 49 4.45 13.00 16.31
CA VAL A 49 3.06 12.54 16.10
C VAL A 49 2.85 12.04 14.68
N ILE A 50 3.43 12.74 13.69
CA ILE A 50 3.32 12.35 12.28
C ILE A 50 4.08 11.05 12.02
N GLU A 51 5.32 10.92 12.47
CA GLU A 51 6.12 9.71 12.25
C GLU A 51 5.51 8.50 12.97
N ASP A 52 5.03 8.65 14.19
CA ASP A 52 4.35 7.60 14.94
C ASP A 52 3.08 7.15 14.21
N THR A 53 2.30 8.09 13.68
CA THR A 53 1.10 7.79 12.87
C THR A 53 1.46 7.04 11.58
N LEU A 54 2.43 7.54 10.81
CA LEU A 54 2.82 6.96 9.52
C LEU A 54 3.43 5.57 9.68
N GLN A 55 4.24 5.38 10.71
CA GLN A 55 4.89 4.10 10.98
C GLN A 55 3.93 3.09 11.63
N GLY A 56 3.00 3.56 12.47
CA GLY A 56 1.91 2.75 13.02
C GLY A 56 0.95 2.22 11.95
N ASN A 57 0.76 2.98 10.87
CA ASN A 57 -0.10 2.57 9.74
C ASN A 57 0.57 1.53 8.81
N ALA A 58 1.91 1.46 8.77
CA ALA A 58 2.63 0.62 7.81
C ALA A 58 2.38 -0.90 7.95
N PRO A 59 2.32 -1.50 9.16
CA PRO A 59 1.94 -2.91 9.33
C PRO A 59 0.55 -3.24 8.77
N TYR A 60 -0.43 -2.37 8.97
CA TYR A 60 -1.78 -2.59 8.46
C TYR A 60 -1.82 -2.64 6.93
N CYS A 61 -1.08 -1.74 6.25
CA CYS A 61 -0.93 -1.80 4.80
C CYS A 61 -0.34 -3.14 4.31
N MET A 62 0.67 -3.67 5.02
CA MET A 62 1.27 -4.96 4.69
C MET A 62 0.24 -6.11 4.82
N VAL A 63 -0.56 -6.10 5.89
CA VAL A 63 -1.63 -7.08 6.10
C VAL A 63 -2.67 -6.97 4.99
N PHE A 64 -3.15 -5.76 4.67
CA PHE A 64 -4.13 -5.57 3.61
C PHE A 64 -3.62 -6.02 2.25
N ILE A 65 -2.37 -5.72 1.89
CA ILE A 65 -1.78 -6.19 0.63
C ILE A 65 -1.65 -7.72 0.61
N ALA A 66 -1.23 -8.33 1.71
CA ALA A 66 -1.15 -9.78 1.82
C ALA A 66 -2.52 -10.43 1.63
N VAL A 67 -3.55 -9.92 2.31
CA VAL A 67 -4.93 -10.40 2.15
C VAL A 67 -5.41 -10.19 0.71
N LEU A 68 -5.16 -9.02 0.12
CA LEU A 68 -5.55 -8.71 -1.27
C LEU A 68 -4.91 -9.69 -2.26
N PHE A 69 -3.63 -10.01 -2.08
CA PHE A 69 -2.90 -10.97 -2.91
C PHE A 69 -3.43 -12.40 -2.73
N LEU A 70 -3.58 -12.86 -1.48
CA LEU A 70 -4.05 -14.21 -1.18
C LEU A 70 -5.49 -14.44 -1.67
N THR A 71 -6.39 -13.50 -1.40
CA THR A 71 -7.77 -13.58 -1.88
C THR A 71 -7.86 -13.44 -3.40
N GLY A 72 -7.01 -12.61 -4.02
CA GLY A 72 -6.93 -12.46 -5.47
C GLY A 72 -6.52 -13.74 -6.19
N LEU A 73 -5.58 -14.51 -5.62
CA LEU A 73 -5.23 -15.85 -6.12
C LEU A 73 -6.27 -16.91 -5.74
N GLY A 74 -6.87 -16.79 -4.56
CA GLY A 74 -7.87 -17.72 -4.05
C GLY A 74 -9.13 -17.77 -4.93
N ILE A 75 -9.55 -16.65 -5.52
CA ILE A 75 -10.75 -16.58 -6.37
C ILE A 75 -10.65 -17.52 -7.60
N PRO A 76 -9.64 -17.42 -8.49
CA PRO A 76 -9.51 -18.31 -9.63
C PRO A 76 -9.18 -19.75 -9.21
N LEU A 77 -8.40 -19.95 -8.14
CA LEU A 77 -8.09 -21.28 -7.63
C LEU A 77 -9.32 -21.99 -7.06
N ASN A 78 -10.21 -21.28 -6.38
CA ASN A 78 -11.49 -21.82 -5.91
C ASN A 78 -12.28 -22.39 -7.09
N HIS A 79 -12.41 -21.62 -8.18
CA HIS A 79 -13.08 -22.15 -9.37
C HIS A 79 -12.38 -23.38 -9.95
N TYR A 80 -11.05 -23.35 -10.07
CA TYR A 80 -10.27 -24.49 -10.57
C TYR A 80 -10.49 -25.76 -9.75
N ILE A 81 -10.53 -25.66 -8.41
CA ILE A 81 -10.74 -26.80 -7.51
C ILE A 81 -12.10 -27.47 -7.73
N TYR A 82 -13.16 -26.69 -7.97
CA TYR A 82 -14.52 -27.24 -8.12
C TYR A 82 -14.88 -27.61 -9.57
N ALA A 83 -14.39 -26.86 -10.57
CA ALA A 83 -14.71 -27.06 -11.97
C ALA A 83 -13.64 -27.84 -12.77
N GLY A 84 -12.45 -28.07 -12.18
CA GLY A 84 -11.32 -28.75 -12.83
C GLY A 84 -10.60 -27.91 -13.90
N ALA A 85 -11.03 -26.68 -14.13
CA ALA A 85 -10.47 -25.77 -15.12
C ALA A 85 -10.59 -24.31 -14.67
N PHE A 86 -9.72 -23.45 -15.20
CA PHE A 86 -9.87 -22.00 -15.02
C PHE A 86 -10.99 -21.47 -15.92
N LYS A 87 -11.66 -20.40 -15.46
CA LYS A 87 -12.65 -19.70 -16.31
C LYS A 87 -11.95 -19.18 -17.56
N SER A 88 -12.54 -19.45 -18.72
CA SER A 88 -12.16 -18.77 -19.96
C SER A 88 -12.45 -17.28 -19.82
N LEU A 89 -11.47 -16.45 -20.16
CA LEU A 89 -11.57 -14.99 -20.10
C LEU A 89 -11.44 -14.43 -21.51
N HIS A 90 -12.28 -13.44 -21.82
CA HIS A 90 -12.10 -12.63 -23.02
C HIS A 90 -10.71 -11.94 -23.00
N LEU A 91 -10.14 -11.66 -24.17
CA LEU A 91 -8.80 -11.06 -24.28
C LEU A 91 -8.66 -9.78 -23.43
N VAL A 92 -9.70 -8.93 -23.43
CA VAL A 92 -9.76 -7.71 -22.62
C VAL A 92 -9.65 -8.01 -21.13
N ALA A 93 -10.37 -9.00 -20.63
CA ALA A 93 -10.32 -9.41 -19.22
C ALA A 93 -8.95 -10.01 -18.87
N THR A 94 -8.34 -10.79 -19.77
CA THR A 94 -6.98 -11.35 -19.60
C THR A 94 -5.92 -10.25 -19.49
N VAL A 95 -5.98 -9.25 -20.38
CA VAL A 95 -5.06 -8.10 -20.33
C VAL A 95 -5.28 -7.30 -19.04
N ALA A 96 -6.55 -7.05 -18.67
CA ALA A 96 -6.89 -6.32 -17.45
C ALA A 96 -6.38 -7.02 -16.18
N VAL A 97 -6.55 -8.34 -16.07
CA VAL A 97 -5.99 -9.15 -14.97
C VAL A 97 -4.47 -9.04 -14.94
N SER A 98 -3.80 -9.15 -16.10
CA SER A 98 -2.34 -9.07 -16.17
C SER A 98 -1.82 -7.70 -15.70
N LEU A 99 -2.44 -6.61 -16.14
CA LEU A 99 -2.09 -5.25 -15.69
C LEU A 99 -2.36 -5.05 -14.20
N LYS A 100 -3.49 -5.58 -13.71
CA LYS A 100 -3.81 -5.58 -12.27
C LYS A 100 -2.74 -6.29 -11.47
N MET A 101 -2.26 -7.45 -11.92
CA MET A 101 -1.18 -8.18 -11.26
C MET A 101 0.12 -7.38 -11.22
N ILE A 102 0.51 -6.75 -12.33
CA ILE A 102 1.69 -5.86 -12.38
C ILE A 102 1.58 -4.75 -11.33
N CYS A 103 0.41 -4.09 -11.24
CA CYS A 103 0.18 -3.06 -10.23
C CYS A 103 0.32 -3.59 -8.80
N ILE A 104 -0.28 -4.74 -8.50
CA ILE A 104 -0.20 -5.36 -7.16
C ILE A 104 1.25 -5.73 -6.82
N PHE A 105 2.00 -6.34 -7.75
CA PHE A 105 3.42 -6.65 -7.53
C PHE A 105 4.25 -5.38 -7.28
N GLY A 106 3.99 -4.31 -8.04
CA GLY A 106 4.62 -3.01 -7.80
C GLY A 106 4.32 -2.46 -6.39
N MET A 107 3.08 -2.58 -5.92
CA MET A 107 2.68 -2.16 -4.57
C MET A 107 3.38 -2.99 -3.48
N VAL A 108 3.48 -4.31 -3.64
CA VAL A 108 4.20 -5.20 -2.73
C VAL A 108 5.67 -4.79 -2.62
N ILE A 109 6.34 -4.56 -3.76
CA ILE A 109 7.75 -4.14 -3.80
C ILE A 109 7.94 -2.81 -3.09
N ILE A 110 7.08 -1.82 -3.38
CA ILE A 110 7.14 -0.51 -2.74
C ILE A 110 7.00 -0.64 -1.21
N MET A 111 6.03 -1.43 -0.75
CA MET A 111 5.78 -1.61 0.66
C MET A 111 6.90 -2.36 1.37
N PHE A 112 7.51 -3.34 0.71
CA PHE A 112 8.71 -4.00 1.19
C PHE A 112 9.85 -2.99 1.40
N ILE A 113 10.10 -2.12 0.42
CA ILE A 113 11.12 -1.06 0.53
C ILE A 113 10.81 -0.10 1.69
N ILE A 114 9.56 0.36 1.82
CA ILE A 114 9.17 1.28 2.90
C ILE A 114 9.35 0.62 4.26
N PHE A 115 8.86 -0.61 4.43
CA PHE A 115 8.80 -1.28 5.72
C PHE A 115 10.17 -1.76 6.21
N PHE A 116 10.99 -2.33 5.33
CA PHE A 116 12.27 -2.94 5.71
C PHE A 116 13.47 -2.02 5.54
N GLN A 117 13.39 -0.97 4.72
CA GLN A 117 14.54 -0.08 4.48
C GLN A 117 14.32 1.34 4.99
N ILE A 118 13.17 1.96 4.69
CA ILE A 118 12.98 3.40 4.96
C ILE A 118 12.51 3.64 6.39
N ASN A 119 11.47 2.95 6.85
CA ASN A 119 10.90 3.15 8.18
C ASN A 119 11.89 2.84 9.32
N PRO A 120 12.69 1.75 9.28
CA PRO A 120 13.68 1.48 10.33
C PRO A 120 14.72 2.59 10.42
N ARG A 121 15.25 3.05 9.27
CA ARG A 121 16.22 4.14 9.24
C ARG A 121 15.64 5.47 9.72
N LEU A 122 14.37 5.75 9.41
CA LEU A 122 13.68 6.94 9.92
C LEU A 122 13.50 6.88 11.44
N LYS A 123 13.19 5.69 12.01
CA LYS A 123 13.12 5.50 13.46
C LYS A 123 14.47 5.77 14.13
N GLU A 124 15.55 5.22 13.59
CA GLU A 124 16.91 5.45 14.09
C GLU A 124 17.29 6.94 14.08
N LEU A 125 17.09 7.62 12.95
CA LEU A 125 17.38 9.04 12.81
C LEU A 125 16.54 9.88 13.77
N PHE A 126 15.23 9.59 13.86
CA PHE A 126 14.34 10.34 14.74
C PHE A 126 14.65 10.14 16.22
N ALA A 127 15.08 8.94 16.62
CA ALA A 127 15.51 8.66 17.99
C ALA A 127 16.77 9.44 18.40
N SER A 128 17.59 9.88 17.44
CA SER A 128 18.77 10.72 17.71
C SER A 128 18.43 12.19 17.98
N PHE A 129 17.21 12.63 17.64
CA PHE A 129 16.76 14.00 17.86
C PHE A 129 16.13 14.16 19.24
N LYS A 130 16.32 15.34 19.85
CA LYS A 130 15.74 15.70 21.15
C LYS A 130 14.95 16.99 21.05
N ASP A 131 13.97 17.13 21.94
CA ASP A 131 13.16 18.35 22.03
C ASP A 131 14.00 19.51 22.56
N GLY A 132 13.97 20.65 21.87
CA GLY A 132 14.72 21.86 22.24
C GLY A 132 16.21 21.87 21.84
N GLU A 133 16.78 20.77 21.34
CA GLU A 133 18.14 20.74 20.81
C GLU A 133 18.13 20.85 19.27
N LYS A 134 19.08 21.60 18.71
CA LYS A 134 19.23 21.66 17.25
C LYS A 134 19.81 20.32 16.76
N PRO A 135 19.14 19.60 15.86
CA PRO A 135 19.64 18.34 15.35
C PRO A 135 20.94 18.54 14.54
N ASP A 136 21.75 17.50 14.49
CA ASP A 136 22.91 17.46 13.60
C ASP A 136 22.44 17.65 12.14
N ALA A 137 23.09 18.57 11.41
CA ALA A 137 22.65 18.98 10.08
C ALA A 137 22.68 17.83 9.06
N LYS A 138 23.62 16.89 9.21
CA LYS A 138 23.74 15.73 8.30
C LYS A 138 22.61 14.75 8.57
N ASN A 139 22.32 14.44 9.83
CA ASN A 139 21.23 13.55 10.21
C ASN A 139 19.85 14.16 9.89
N GLU A 140 19.68 15.48 10.08
CA GLU A 140 18.47 16.20 9.69
C GLU A 140 18.26 16.10 8.18
N GLN A 141 19.27 16.40 7.37
CA GLN A 141 19.19 16.29 5.91
C GLN A 141 18.83 14.87 5.45
N GLU A 142 19.47 13.84 6.03
CA GLU A 142 19.16 12.44 5.72
C GLU A 142 17.69 12.11 6.07
N PHE A 143 17.22 12.55 7.23
CA PHE A 143 15.85 12.33 7.69
C PHE A 143 14.82 12.91 6.71
N PHE A 144 14.98 14.17 6.31
CA PHE A 144 14.07 14.80 5.34
C PHE A 144 14.15 14.14 3.95
N ALA A 145 15.33 13.74 3.49
CA ALA A 145 15.50 13.02 2.23
C ALA A 145 14.76 11.66 2.24
N LYS A 146 14.87 10.91 3.35
CA LYS A 146 14.15 9.64 3.52
C LYS A 146 12.64 9.84 3.60
N ARG A 147 12.16 10.90 4.28
CA ARG A 147 10.72 11.24 4.30
C ARG A 147 10.20 11.59 2.92
N ALA A 148 10.95 12.38 2.14
CA ALA A 148 10.59 12.71 0.77
C ALA A 148 10.52 11.46 -0.11
N ARG A 149 11.50 10.55 0.01
CA ARG A 149 11.48 9.25 -0.70
C ARG A 149 10.28 8.39 -0.30
N ARG A 150 9.96 8.30 1.01
CA ARG A 150 8.77 7.58 1.49
C ARG A 150 7.50 8.17 0.89
N LYS A 151 7.36 9.50 0.89
CA LYS A 151 6.21 10.19 0.29
C LYS A 151 6.06 9.83 -1.18
N ALA A 152 7.14 9.95 -1.97
CA ALA A 152 7.11 9.64 -3.40
C ALA A 152 6.71 8.17 -3.67
N LEU A 153 7.23 7.23 -2.87
CA LEU A 153 6.85 5.82 -2.95
C LEU A 153 5.38 5.59 -2.60
N CYS A 154 4.87 6.21 -1.53
CA CYS A 154 3.45 6.15 -1.18
C CYS A 154 2.55 6.74 -2.28
N GLU A 155 2.96 7.83 -2.93
CA GLU A 155 2.23 8.42 -4.06
C GLU A 155 2.20 7.48 -5.27
N THR A 156 3.32 6.83 -5.58
CA THR A 156 3.37 5.79 -6.61
C THR A 156 2.49 4.60 -6.25
N CYS A 157 2.53 4.15 -4.99
CA CYS A 157 1.66 3.07 -4.50
C CYS A 157 0.18 3.41 -4.67
N LEU A 158 -0.22 4.65 -4.37
CA LEU A 158 -1.59 5.13 -4.59
C LEU A 158 -1.98 5.09 -6.08
N LYS A 159 -1.09 5.52 -6.99
CA LYS A 159 -1.34 5.43 -8.43
C LYS A 159 -1.55 3.99 -8.90
N LEU A 160 -0.74 3.05 -8.38
CA LEU A 160 -0.90 1.63 -8.68
C LEU A 160 -2.22 1.08 -8.12
N ALA A 161 -2.62 1.49 -6.91
CA ALA A 161 -3.90 1.10 -6.32
C ALA A 161 -5.09 1.60 -7.16
N ILE A 162 -5.02 2.83 -7.68
CA ILE A 162 -6.01 3.34 -8.65
C ILE A 162 -6.01 2.50 -9.92
N GLY A 163 -4.83 2.14 -10.44
CA GLY A 163 -4.71 1.21 -11.58
C GLY A 163 -5.43 -0.12 -11.33
N VAL A 164 -5.23 -0.72 -10.14
CA VAL A 164 -5.93 -1.94 -9.73
C VAL A 164 -7.45 -1.78 -9.77
N LEU A 165 -7.98 -0.65 -9.28
CA LEU A 165 -9.42 -0.36 -9.32
C LEU A 165 -9.93 -0.22 -10.76
N VAL A 166 -9.23 0.55 -11.60
CA VAL A 166 -9.59 0.75 -13.01
C VAL A 166 -9.58 -0.57 -13.76
N PHE A 167 -8.52 -1.37 -13.66
CA PHE A 167 -8.44 -2.66 -14.35
C PHE A 167 -9.46 -3.67 -13.83
N SER A 168 -9.83 -3.59 -12.54
CA SER A 168 -10.89 -4.45 -11.98
C SER A 168 -12.25 -4.22 -12.66
N ALA A 169 -12.55 -2.99 -13.12
CA ALA A 169 -13.79 -2.71 -13.84
C ALA A 169 -13.91 -3.49 -15.16
N PHE A 170 -12.78 -3.81 -15.80
CA PHE A 170 -12.74 -4.58 -17.05
C PHE A 170 -12.77 -6.09 -16.84
N MET A 171 -12.79 -6.58 -15.60
CA MET A 171 -12.98 -8.01 -15.33
C MET A 171 -14.43 -8.46 -15.53
N GLY A 172 -15.40 -7.52 -15.58
CA GLY A 172 -16.81 -7.81 -15.85
C GLY A 172 -17.10 -8.22 -17.30
N PHE A 173 -16.14 -8.08 -18.22
CA PHE A 173 -16.22 -8.61 -19.59
C PHE A 173 -15.97 -10.12 -19.63
N SER A 174 -16.54 -10.85 -18.66
CA SER A 174 -16.52 -12.31 -18.59
C SER A 174 -17.74 -12.88 -19.32
N MET A 175 -17.81 -12.61 -20.63
CA MET A 175 -18.52 -13.34 -21.69
C MET A 175 -18.30 -12.59 -23.00
#